data_AF-A0A4Y6Q236-F1
#
_entry.id   AF-A0A4Y6Q236-F1
#
_cell.length_a   1.000
_cell.length_b   1.000
_cell.length_c   1.000
_cell.angle_alpha   90.00
_cell.angle_beta   90.00
_cell.angle_gamma   90.00
#
_symmetry.space_group_name_H-M   'P 1'
#
loop_
_entity.id
_entity.type
_entity.pdbx_description
1 polymer ?
#
loop_
_entity_poly.entity_id
_entity_poly.type
_entity_poly.pdbx_seq_one_letter_code
_entity_poly.pdbx_strand_id
1 'polypeptide(L)'
;MIARLKGQLHLLSLNSIIVDVNGVGYHVQVPTGTAGRIKAGDDGEVSIQIHTSVREDAITLYGFATAEEKRLFTKLTSVSGIGPKLGLAVLSDLSPSEFIRAVRNSDVKALKQVSGIGKKTAQRVILEMKSSVDEFEFAELAPATPGATDGIADDLRSALANLGYADAEVDSVVSVMADDLDDGADLEPLLMDAIKMLS
;
A
#
# COMPACT_ATOMS: atom_id res chain seq x y z
N MET A 1 22.68 -5.92 -3.41
CA MET A 1 21.32 -5.56 -2.91
C MET A 1 20.68 -4.63 -3.92
N ILE A 2 19.43 -4.87 -4.33
CA ILE A 2 18.71 -4.05 -5.31
C ILE A 2 18.01 -2.90 -4.57
N ALA A 3 18.31 -1.67 -4.93
CA ALA A 3 17.82 -0.47 -4.22
C ALA A 3 16.66 0.24 -4.95
N ARG A 4 16.57 0.09 -6.27
CA ARG A 4 15.59 0.71 -7.16
C ARG A 4 15.49 -0.13 -8.44
N LEU A 5 14.30 -0.18 -9.03
CA LEU A 5 14.09 -0.66 -10.40
C LEU A 5 13.49 0.47 -11.24
N LYS A 6 13.88 0.52 -12.52
CA LYS A 6 13.33 1.42 -13.53
C LYS A 6 13.16 0.60 -14.80
N GLY A 7 11.96 0.55 -15.35
CA GLY A 7 11.63 -0.30 -16.49
C GLY A 7 10.14 -0.30 -16.80
N GLN A 8 9.71 -1.18 -17.69
CA GLN A 8 8.33 -1.24 -18.17
C GLN A 8 7.44 -1.99 -17.17
N LEU A 9 6.26 -1.46 -16.89
CA LEU A 9 5.27 -2.17 -16.08
C LEU A 9 4.66 -3.30 -16.92
N HIS A 10 5.03 -4.54 -16.61
CA HIS A 10 4.54 -5.70 -17.33
C HIS A 10 3.23 -6.24 -16.75
N LEU A 11 3.08 -6.19 -15.42
CA LEU A 11 1.90 -6.67 -14.73
C LEU A 11 1.68 -5.87 -13.44
N LEU A 12 0.41 -5.51 -13.18
CA LEU A 12 -0.06 -4.86 -11.96
C LEU A 12 -1.09 -5.76 -11.27
N SER A 13 -0.95 -5.93 -9.96
CA SER A 13 -1.87 -6.67 -9.10
C SER A 13 -2.02 -5.93 -7.76
N LEU A 14 -3.00 -6.34 -6.94
CA LEU A 14 -3.32 -5.64 -5.68
C LEU A 14 -2.13 -5.49 -4.74
N ASN A 15 -1.24 -6.48 -4.70
CA ASN A 15 -0.12 -6.56 -3.74
C ASN A 15 1.23 -6.81 -4.41
N SER A 16 1.29 -6.76 -5.73
CA SER A 16 2.53 -7.05 -6.47
C SER A 16 2.52 -6.43 -7.87
N ILE A 17 3.73 -6.28 -8.40
CA ILE A 17 3.97 -5.84 -9.78
C ILE A 17 5.06 -6.70 -10.41
N ILE A 18 5.09 -6.72 -11.74
CA ILE A 18 6.24 -7.19 -12.52
C ILE A 18 6.81 -6.00 -13.29
N VAL A 19 8.08 -5.67 -13.04
CA VAL A 19 8.82 -4.65 -13.78
C VAL A 19 9.79 -5.35 -14.72
N ASP A 20 9.62 -5.15 -16.02
CA ASP A 20 10.58 -5.59 -17.03
C ASP A 20 11.72 -4.58 -17.11
N VAL A 21 12.94 -5.02 -16.79
CA VAL A 21 14.16 -4.23 -16.95
C VAL A 21 15.05 -4.92 -17.98
N ASN A 22 14.99 -4.43 -19.23
CA ASN A 22 15.77 -4.94 -20.36
C ASN A 22 15.57 -6.45 -20.61
N GLY A 23 14.33 -6.93 -20.57
CA GLY A 23 13.93 -8.32 -20.82
C GLY A 23 13.96 -9.23 -19.58
N VAL A 24 14.22 -8.67 -18.39
CA VAL A 24 14.19 -9.40 -17.11
C VAL A 24 13.00 -8.93 -16.29
N GLY A 25 12.00 -9.80 -16.10
CA GLY A 25 10.83 -9.54 -15.27
C GLY A 25 11.13 -9.70 -13.78
N TYR A 26 11.17 -8.59 -13.05
CA TYR A 26 11.31 -8.59 -11.59
C TYR A 26 9.95 -8.60 -10.93
N HIS A 27 9.63 -9.68 -10.21
CA HIS A 27 8.45 -9.75 -9.36
C HIS A 27 8.70 -9.00 -8.04
N VAL A 28 7.89 -7.98 -7.77
CA VAL A 28 8.03 -7.08 -6.63
C VAL A 28 6.73 -7.06 -5.83
N GLN A 29 6.81 -7.34 -4.53
CA GLN A 29 5.69 -7.22 -3.61
C GLN A 29 5.53 -5.76 -3.20
N VAL A 30 4.33 -5.21 -3.21
CA VAL A 30 4.07 -3.80 -2.88
C VAL A 30 2.91 -3.67 -1.89
N PRO A 31 2.88 -2.64 -1.03
CA PRO A 31 1.68 -2.29 -0.27
C PRO A 31 0.51 -2.01 -1.21
N THR A 32 -0.71 -2.30 -0.78
CA THR A 32 -1.89 -2.16 -1.63
C THR A 32 -2.08 -0.72 -2.11
N GLY A 33 -1.98 0.26 -1.20
CA GLY A 33 -2.02 1.69 -1.56
C GLY A 33 -0.82 2.16 -2.38
N THR A 34 0.26 1.39 -2.47
CA THR A 34 1.33 1.66 -3.44
C THR A 34 1.00 1.13 -4.82
N ALA A 35 0.36 -0.04 -4.93
CA ALA A 35 -0.10 -0.56 -6.22
C ALA A 35 -0.99 0.44 -6.96
N GLY A 36 -1.91 1.10 -6.25
CA GLY A 36 -2.75 2.16 -6.83
C GLY A 36 -1.98 3.43 -7.22
N ARG A 37 -0.93 3.81 -6.49
CA ARG A 37 -0.16 5.02 -6.80
C ARG A 37 0.92 4.82 -7.86
N ILE A 38 1.18 3.58 -8.27
CA ILE A 38 2.11 3.29 -9.37
C ILE A 38 1.42 3.67 -10.68
N LYS A 39 1.62 4.91 -11.10
CA LYS A 39 1.28 5.37 -12.44
C LYS A 39 2.43 5.02 -13.37
N ALA A 40 2.13 4.34 -14.47
CA ALA A 40 3.08 4.26 -15.56
C ALA A 40 3.25 5.67 -16.14
N GLY A 41 4.47 6.04 -16.56
CA GLY A 41 4.65 7.21 -17.39
C GLY A 41 3.90 7.06 -18.72
N ASP A 42 3.81 8.13 -19.52
CA ASP A 42 3.19 8.10 -20.86
C ASP A 42 3.78 7.01 -21.79
N ASP A 43 4.99 6.52 -21.47
CA ASP A 43 5.73 5.47 -22.17
C ASP A 43 5.65 4.08 -21.52
N GLY A 44 4.79 3.89 -20.50
CA GLY A 44 4.67 2.62 -19.77
C GLY A 44 5.75 2.40 -18.70
N GLU A 45 6.70 3.33 -18.53
CA GLU A 45 7.84 3.15 -17.63
C GLU A 45 7.48 3.49 -16.17
N VAL A 46 7.92 2.65 -15.24
CA VAL A 46 7.78 2.84 -13.80
C VAL A 46 9.14 2.90 -13.12
N SER A 47 9.21 3.64 -12.02
CA SER A 47 10.40 3.73 -11.18
C SER A 47 10.02 3.48 -9.73
N ILE A 48 10.49 2.37 -9.15
CA ILE A 48 10.10 1.92 -7.82
C ILE A 48 11.30 1.76 -6.89
N GLN A 49 11.15 2.18 -5.63
CA GLN A 49 12.16 2.02 -4.60
C GLN A 49 12.10 0.60 -4.03
N ILE A 50 13.23 -0.10 -3.96
CA ILE A 50 13.27 -1.51 -3.55
C ILE A 50 13.97 -1.71 -2.21
N HIS A 51 13.35 -2.49 -1.33
CA HIS A 51 14.00 -3.19 -0.23
C HIS A 51 14.19 -4.66 -0.62
N THR A 52 15.43 -5.13 -0.68
CA THR A 52 15.73 -6.55 -0.94
C THR A 52 15.79 -7.30 0.40
N SER A 53 14.92 -8.29 0.58
CA SER A 53 15.01 -9.25 1.68
C SER A 53 15.67 -10.53 1.19
N VAL A 54 16.75 -10.94 1.84
CA VAL A 54 17.48 -12.17 1.52
C VAL A 54 17.33 -13.13 2.69
N ARG A 55 16.84 -14.32 2.39
CA ARG A 55 16.80 -15.49 3.25
C ARG A 55 17.65 -16.59 2.62
N GLU A 56 17.87 -17.67 3.36
CA GLU A 56 18.66 -18.81 2.86
C GLU A 56 18.04 -19.46 1.61
N ASP A 57 16.71 -19.44 1.51
CA ASP A 57 15.92 -20.10 0.48
C ASP A 57 15.28 -19.13 -0.55
N ALA A 58 15.34 -17.82 -0.31
CA ALA A 58 14.61 -16.85 -1.12
C ALA A 58 15.24 -15.46 -1.16
N ILE A 59 15.13 -14.80 -2.31
CA ILE A 59 15.32 -13.36 -2.48
C ILE A 59 13.96 -12.76 -2.80
N THR A 60 13.48 -11.85 -1.97
CA THR A 60 12.19 -11.17 -2.16
C THR A 60 12.41 -9.67 -2.29
N LEU A 61 11.77 -9.06 -3.28
CA LEU A 61 11.80 -7.62 -3.50
C LEU A 61 10.52 -7.00 -2.98
N TYR A 62 10.65 -6.00 -2.12
CA TYR A 62 9.55 -5.17 -1.64
C TYR A 62 9.68 -3.77 -2.22
N GLY A 63 8.62 -3.29 -2.87
CA GLY A 63 8.60 -2.05 -3.62
C GLY A 63 7.75 -0.96 -2.97
N PHE A 64 8.19 0.28 -3.11
CA PHE A 64 7.53 1.47 -2.55
C PHE A 64 7.56 2.62 -3.56
N ALA A 65 6.47 3.38 -3.63
CA ALA A 65 6.38 4.53 -4.53
C ALA A 65 7.39 5.63 -4.17
N THR A 66 7.64 5.83 -2.87
CA THR A 66 8.53 6.89 -2.38
C THR A 66 9.68 6.34 -1.52
N ALA A 67 10.75 7.14 -1.41
CA ALA A 67 11.89 6.82 -0.54
C ALA A 67 11.49 6.84 0.94
N GLU A 68 10.57 7.72 1.33
CA GLU A 68 10.06 7.83 2.71
C GLU A 68 9.28 6.60 3.12
N GLU A 69 8.42 6.08 2.24
CA GLU A 69 7.66 4.87 2.48
C GLU A 69 8.59 3.65 2.65
N LYS A 70 9.60 3.53 1.79
CA LYS A 70 10.66 2.52 1.94
C LYS A 70 11.41 2.67 3.26
N ARG A 71 11.72 3.91 3.69
CA ARG A 71 12.40 4.18 4.96
C ARG A 71 11.51 3.77 6.14
N LEU A 72 10.22 4.07 6.10
CA LEU A 72 9.25 3.67 7.11
C LEU A 72 9.17 2.15 7.22
N PHE A 73 9.02 1.45 6.10
CA PHE A 73 9.04 -0.01 6.05
C PHE A 73 10.33 -0.61 6.64
N THR A 74 11.49 -0.05 6.27
CA THR A 74 12.78 -0.53 6.75
C THR A 74 12.91 -0.34 8.27
N LYS A 75 12.40 0.77 8.80
CA LYS A 75 12.37 0.98 10.25
C LYS A 75 11.38 0.04 10.94
N LEU A 76 10.19 -0.11 10.39
CA LEU A 76 9.15 -0.99 10.93
C LEU A 76 9.62 -2.45 11.00
N THR A 77 10.30 -2.94 9.96
CA THR A 77 10.83 -4.32 9.91
C THR A 77 12.05 -4.55 10.80
N SER A 78 12.61 -3.49 11.39
CA SER A 78 13.65 -3.60 12.43
C SER A 78 13.07 -3.90 13.82
N VAL A 79 11.76 -3.70 14.02
CA VAL A 79 11.08 -3.98 15.28
C VAL A 79 11.05 -5.49 15.54
N SER A 80 11.37 -5.90 16.76
CA SER A 80 11.43 -7.32 17.10
C SER A 80 10.08 -8.02 16.93
N GLY A 81 10.02 -8.99 16.01
CA GLY A 81 8.81 -9.73 15.67
C GLY A 81 8.02 -9.17 14.48
N ILE A 82 8.50 -8.10 13.84
CA ILE A 82 7.94 -7.59 12.58
C ILE A 82 8.86 -7.98 11.43
N GLY A 83 8.48 -9.03 10.70
CA GLY A 83 9.17 -9.40 9.46
C GLY A 83 8.66 -8.61 8.25
N PRO A 84 9.35 -8.70 7.09
CA PRO A 84 8.97 -8.01 5.86
C PRO A 84 7.51 -8.21 5.42
N LYS A 85 6.99 -9.44 5.54
CA LYS A 85 5.59 -9.75 5.21
C LYS A 85 4.59 -9.00 6.11
N LEU A 86 4.87 -8.92 7.41
CA LEU A 86 4.01 -8.21 8.35
C LEU A 86 4.16 -6.69 8.21
N GLY A 87 5.37 -6.20 7.95
CA GLY A 87 5.60 -4.79 7.62
C GLY A 87 4.86 -4.36 6.36
N LEU A 88 4.73 -5.25 5.37
CA LEU A 88 3.96 -4.98 4.15
C LEU A 88 2.47 -4.89 4.47
N ALA A 89 1.94 -5.84 5.27
CA ALA A 89 0.55 -5.83 5.71
C ALA A 89 0.19 -4.55 6.47
N VAL A 90 1.09 -4.05 7.34
CA VAL A 90 0.87 -2.77 8.03
C VAL A 90 0.69 -1.62 7.06
N LEU A 91 1.53 -1.53 6.02
CA LEU A 91 1.45 -0.45 5.03
C LEU A 91 0.34 -0.67 3.97
N SER A 92 -0.22 -1.87 3.91
CA SER A 92 -1.43 -2.17 3.13
C SER A 92 -2.71 -1.78 3.87
N ASP A 93 -2.77 -2.05 5.18
CA ASP A 93 -3.97 -1.84 6.00
C ASP A 93 -4.04 -0.42 6.59
N LEU A 94 -2.88 0.25 6.75
CA LEU A 94 -2.76 1.62 7.23
C LEU A 94 -1.86 2.41 6.29
N SER A 95 -2.30 3.57 5.86
CA SER A 95 -1.42 4.51 5.17
C SER A 95 -0.24 4.90 6.07
N PRO A 96 0.90 5.35 5.50
CA PRO A 96 2.05 5.79 6.29
C PRO A 96 1.70 6.84 7.36
N SER A 97 0.81 7.79 7.04
CA SER A 97 0.34 8.83 7.96
C SER A 97 -0.53 8.27 9.08
N GLU A 98 -1.47 7.36 8.78
CA GLU A 98 -2.30 6.69 9.78
C GLU A 98 -1.48 5.84 10.72
N PHE A 99 -0.51 5.09 10.20
CA PHE A 99 0.42 4.30 11.02
C PHE A 99 1.19 5.20 11.99
N ILE A 100 1.77 6.30 11.49
CA ILE A 100 2.50 7.27 12.33
C ILE A 100 1.59 7.87 13.39
N ARG A 101 0.36 8.26 13.03
CA ARG A 101 -0.63 8.78 13.97
C ARG A 101 -0.98 7.75 15.05
N ALA A 102 -1.19 6.49 14.66
CA ALA A 102 -1.48 5.41 15.60
C ALA A 102 -0.31 5.20 16.58
N VAL A 103 0.93 5.25 16.11
CA VAL A 103 2.13 5.16 16.97
C VAL A 103 2.23 6.38 17.91
N ARG A 104 2.11 7.60 17.40
CA ARG A 104 2.18 8.84 18.20
C ARG A 104 1.13 8.85 19.32
N ASN A 105 -0.11 8.51 18.98
CA ASN A 105 -1.23 8.47 19.92
C ASN A 105 -1.28 7.20 20.78
N SER A 106 -0.32 6.28 20.58
CA SER A 106 -0.31 4.98 21.27
C SER A 106 -1.61 4.19 21.08
N ASP A 107 -2.22 4.30 19.90
CA ASP A 107 -3.47 3.66 19.53
C ASP A 107 -3.27 2.18 19.18
N VAL A 108 -3.33 1.36 20.23
CA VAL A 108 -3.24 -0.11 20.13
C VAL A 108 -4.42 -0.68 19.32
N LYS A 109 -5.59 -0.01 19.29
CA LYS A 109 -6.76 -0.55 18.57
C LYS A 109 -6.54 -0.47 17.07
N ALA A 110 -6.05 0.66 16.56
CA ALA A 110 -5.73 0.83 15.15
C ALA A 110 -4.74 -0.23 14.66
N LEU A 111 -3.62 -0.42 15.36
CA LEU A 111 -2.61 -1.42 14.96
C LEU A 111 -3.10 -2.87 15.04
N LYS A 112 -4.10 -3.17 15.90
CA LYS A 112 -4.69 -4.51 16.00
C LYS A 112 -5.65 -4.85 14.85
N GLN A 113 -6.04 -3.88 14.03
CA GLN A 113 -6.81 -4.16 12.82
C GLN A 113 -5.95 -4.83 11.75
N VAL A 114 -4.63 -4.60 11.80
CA VAL A 114 -3.69 -5.22 10.87
C VAL A 114 -3.64 -6.72 11.08
N SER A 115 -3.88 -7.48 10.01
CA SER A 115 -3.86 -8.95 10.08
C SER A 115 -2.49 -9.47 10.52
N GLY A 116 -2.47 -10.27 11.60
CA GLY A 116 -1.24 -10.79 12.20
C GLY A 116 -0.64 -9.93 13.33
N ILE A 117 -1.22 -8.76 13.65
CA ILE A 117 -0.80 -7.96 14.80
C ILE A 117 -1.70 -8.20 16.02
N GLY A 118 -1.15 -8.93 16.99
CA GLY A 118 -1.77 -9.08 18.31
C GLY A 118 -1.49 -7.90 19.25
N LYS A 119 -2.17 -7.87 20.41
CA LYS A 119 -2.01 -6.82 21.44
C LYS A 119 -0.55 -6.60 21.86
N LYS A 120 0.19 -7.68 22.11
CA LYS A 120 1.60 -7.60 22.54
C LYS A 120 2.48 -6.99 21.44
N THR A 121 2.28 -7.43 20.20
CA THR A 121 3.01 -6.92 19.04
C THR A 121 2.69 -5.45 18.81
N ALA A 122 1.42 -5.04 18.86
CA ALA A 122 1.01 -3.63 18.73
C ALA A 122 1.67 -2.74 19.80
N GLN A 123 1.66 -3.16 21.06
CA GLN A 123 2.32 -2.42 22.15
C GLN A 123 3.83 -2.29 21.94
N ARG A 124 4.48 -3.35 21.45
CA ARG A 124 5.91 -3.34 21.13
C ARG A 124 6.21 -2.40 19.96
N VAL A 125 5.44 -2.48 18.87
CA VAL A 125 5.56 -1.58 17.72
C VAL A 125 5.45 -0.14 18.17
N ILE A 126 4.44 0.20 18.97
CA ILE A 126 4.29 1.56 19.52
C ILE A 126 5.54 1.96 20.29
N LEU A 127 6.00 1.14 21.23
CA LEU A 127 7.16 1.46 22.08
C LEU A 127 8.44 1.68 21.26
N GLU A 128 8.77 0.77 20.35
CA GLU A 128 10.01 0.80 19.57
C GLU A 128 9.98 1.85 18.46
N MET A 129 8.81 2.12 17.87
CA MET A 129 8.65 3.11 16.80
C MET A 129 8.42 4.52 17.31
N LYS A 130 8.05 4.73 18.58
CA LYS A 130 7.64 6.04 19.12
C LYS A 130 8.66 7.14 18.89
N SER A 131 9.95 6.85 19.06
CA SER A 131 11.03 7.82 18.83
C SER A 131 11.40 8.00 17.37
N SER A 132 11.03 7.04 16.52
CA SER A 132 11.43 7.04 15.10
C SER A 132 10.39 7.71 14.21
N VAL A 133 9.12 7.73 14.62
CA VAL A 133 8.04 8.37 13.85
C VAL A 133 8.12 9.90 13.81
N ASP A 134 8.93 10.50 14.69
CA ASP A 134 9.21 11.94 14.66
C ASP A 134 10.17 12.33 13.53
N GLU A 135 10.87 11.36 12.93
CA GLU A 135 11.73 11.57 11.76
C GLU A 135 10.94 11.66 10.44
N PHE A 136 9.64 11.39 10.47
CA PHE A 136 8.78 11.31 9.29
C PHE A 136 7.75 12.43 9.30
N GLU A 137 7.80 13.29 8.29
CA GLU A 137 6.81 14.33 8.02
C GLU A 137 5.92 13.88 6.86
N PHE A 138 5.01 12.93 7.12
CA PHE A 138 3.93 12.68 6.17
C PHE A 138 2.85 13.75 6.37
N ALA A 139 2.45 14.41 5.29
CA ALA A 139 1.31 15.32 5.31
C ALA A 139 0.09 14.59 5.87
N GLU A 140 -0.60 15.20 6.84
CA GLU A 140 -1.90 14.74 7.30
C GLU A 140 -2.89 14.86 6.14
N LEU A 141 -3.02 13.82 5.34
CA LEU A 141 -4.26 13.61 4.61
C LEU A 141 -5.33 13.39 5.68
N ALA A 142 -6.35 14.24 5.66
CA ALA A 142 -7.46 14.18 6.58
C ALA A 142 -8.01 12.74 6.62
N PRO A 143 -8.43 12.24 7.79
CA PRO A 143 -9.00 10.90 7.85
C PRO A 143 -10.18 10.82 6.88
N ALA A 144 -10.11 9.93 5.90
CA ALA A 144 -11.29 9.48 5.19
C ALA A 144 -12.16 8.79 6.25
N THR A 145 -13.21 9.47 6.66
CA THR A 145 -14.21 8.92 7.57
C THR A 145 -14.69 7.60 6.98
N PRO A 146 -14.68 6.47 7.70
CA PRO A 146 -15.41 5.29 7.27
C PRO A 146 -16.90 5.64 7.37
N GLY A 147 -17.44 6.14 6.25
CA GLY A 147 -18.86 6.36 6.08
C GLY A 147 -19.56 5.00 6.06
N ALA A 148 -20.68 4.91 6.77
CA ALA A 148 -21.57 3.76 6.69
C ALA A 148 -21.99 3.52 5.23
N THR A 149 -21.95 2.25 4.82
CA THR A 149 -22.11 1.73 3.46
C THR A 149 -23.52 1.97 2.88
N ASP A 150 -23.60 2.64 1.72
CA ASP A 150 -24.69 2.53 0.75
C ASP A 150 -24.12 2.00 -0.58
N GLY A 151 -24.10 0.67 -0.76
CA GLY A 151 -23.84 0.01 -2.05
C GLY A 151 -22.37 -0.22 -2.46
N ILE A 152 -22.16 -1.15 -3.41
CA ILE A 152 -20.82 -1.56 -3.88
C ILE A 152 -20.01 -0.43 -4.53
N ALA A 153 -20.70 0.58 -5.06
CA ALA A 153 -20.08 1.77 -5.64
C ALA A 153 -19.35 2.61 -4.57
N ASP A 154 -19.90 2.72 -3.36
CA ASP A 154 -19.29 3.44 -2.25
C ASP A 154 -18.14 2.65 -1.63
N ASP A 155 -18.23 1.32 -1.62
CA ASP A 155 -17.11 0.44 -1.26
C ASP A 155 -15.94 0.59 -2.23
N LEU A 156 -16.22 0.64 -3.55
CA LEU A 156 -15.19 0.89 -4.57
C LEU A 156 -14.58 2.29 -4.43
N ARG A 157 -15.42 3.32 -4.22
CA ARG A 157 -14.99 4.71 -3.97
C ARG A 157 -14.05 4.78 -2.76
N SER A 158 -14.46 4.16 -1.65
CA SER A 158 -13.69 4.10 -0.41
C SER A 158 -12.39 3.31 -0.58
N ALA A 159 -12.44 2.19 -1.30
CA ALA A 159 -11.25 1.40 -1.60
C ALA A 159 -10.24 2.22 -2.41
N LEU A 160 -10.65 2.85 -3.52
CA LEU A 160 -9.78 3.66 -4.36
C LEU A 160 -9.21 4.89 -3.62
N ALA A 161 -10.03 5.56 -2.80
CA ALA A 161 -9.56 6.65 -1.94
C ALA A 161 -8.50 6.17 -0.94
N ASN A 162 -8.69 5.00 -0.32
CA ASN A 162 -7.71 4.39 0.58
C ASN A 162 -6.43 3.95 -0.15
N LEU A 163 -6.51 3.66 -1.45
CA LEU A 163 -5.34 3.43 -2.29
C LEU A 163 -4.58 4.72 -2.64
N GLY A 164 -5.10 5.89 -2.26
CA GLY A 164 -4.45 7.19 -2.41
C GLY A 164 -4.70 7.87 -3.76
N TYR A 165 -5.74 7.47 -4.48
CA TYR A 165 -6.22 8.21 -5.65
C TYR A 165 -6.99 9.46 -5.25
N ALA A 166 -6.95 10.51 -6.07
CA ALA A 166 -7.67 11.75 -5.78
C ALA A 166 -9.18 11.57 -6.02
N ASP A 167 -10.03 12.21 -5.20
CA ASP A 167 -11.50 12.10 -5.28
C ASP A 167 -12.04 12.31 -6.71
N ALA A 168 -11.48 13.27 -7.46
CA ALA A 168 -11.88 13.52 -8.85
C ALA A 168 -11.55 12.35 -9.80
N GLU A 169 -10.43 11.66 -9.59
CA GLU A 169 -10.04 10.48 -10.36
C GLU A 169 -10.95 9.30 -10.02
N VAL A 170 -11.20 9.09 -8.73
CA VAL A 170 -12.11 8.06 -8.22
C VAL A 170 -13.52 8.26 -8.76
N ASP A 171 -14.06 9.47 -8.66
CA ASP A 171 -15.42 9.77 -9.14
C ASP A 171 -15.56 9.56 -10.64
N SER A 172 -14.53 9.87 -11.42
CA SER A 172 -14.53 9.66 -12.86
C SER A 172 -14.62 8.18 -13.21
N VAL A 173 -13.83 7.31 -12.55
CA VAL A 173 -13.81 5.88 -12.85
C VAL A 173 -15.05 5.17 -12.34
N VAL A 174 -15.53 5.50 -11.14
CA VAL A 174 -16.77 4.93 -10.62
C VAL A 174 -17.98 5.33 -11.48
N SER A 175 -17.96 6.52 -12.10
CA SER A 175 -19.00 6.92 -13.07
C SER A 175 -18.96 6.12 -14.39
N VAL A 176 -17.76 5.73 -14.85
CA VAL A 176 -17.58 4.91 -16.06
C VAL A 176 -18.00 3.46 -15.81
N MET A 177 -17.75 2.96 -14.60
CA MET A 177 -18.09 1.59 -14.19
C MET A 177 -19.52 1.46 -13.65
N ALA A 178 -20.35 2.52 -13.72
CA ALA A 178 -21.69 2.55 -13.13
C ALA A 178 -22.61 1.40 -13.59
N ASP A 179 -22.45 0.92 -14.82
CA ASP A 179 -23.24 -0.18 -15.38
C ASP A 179 -22.76 -1.57 -14.90
N ASP A 180 -21.52 -1.69 -14.42
CA ASP A 180 -20.91 -2.93 -13.92
C ASP A 180 -21.02 -3.08 -12.39
N LEU A 181 -21.47 -2.02 -11.71
CA LEU A 181 -21.61 -1.94 -10.25
C LEU A 181 -23.00 -2.42 -9.80
N ASP A 182 -23.21 -3.75 -9.83
CA ASP A 182 -24.39 -4.40 -9.23
C ASP A 182 -24.10 -4.86 -7.79
N ASP A 183 -25.10 -4.84 -6.90
CA ASP A 183 -24.94 -5.19 -5.47
C ASP A 183 -24.54 -6.66 -5.22
N GLY A 184 -24.52 -7.48 -6.28
CA GLY A 184 -24.05 -8.87 -6.27
C GLY A 184 -22.64 -9.09 -6.83
N ALA A 185 -21.95 -8.05 -7.29
CA ALA A 185 -20.61 -8.18 -7.89
C ALA A 185 -19.51 -8.32 -6.81
N ASP A 186 -18.40 -8.97 -7.16
CA ASP A 186 -17.23 -9.05 -6.29
C ASP A 186 -16.40 -7.76 -6.37
N LEU A 187 -16.05 -7.17 -5.21
CA LEU A 187 -15.31 -5.91 -5.14
C LEU A 187 -13.87 -6.03 -5.67
N GLU A 188 -13.20 -7.17 -5.49
CA GLU A 188 -11.81 -7.37 -5.94
C GLU A 188 -11.60 -7.19 -7.46
N PRO A 189 -12.38 -7.86 -8.34
CA PRO A 189 -12.23 -7.66 -9.79
C PRO A 189 -12.58 -6.23 -10.21
N LEU A 190 -13.62 -5.63 -9.62
CA LEU A 190 -14.00 -4.24 -9.87
C LEU A 190 -12.87 -3.27 -9.48
N LEU A 191 -12.24 -3.48 -8.32
CA LEU A 191 -11.12 -2.68 -7.86
C LEU A 191 -9.91 -2.83 -8.79
N MET A 192 -9.63 -4.03 -9.30
CA MET A 192 -8.56 -4.25 -10.27
C MET A 192 -8.81 -3.54 -11.60
N ASP A 193 -10.05 -3.58 -12.10
CA ASP A 193 -10.39 -2.91 -13.36
C ASP A 193 -10.39 -1.39 -13.20
N ALA A 194 -10.87 -0.88 -12.08
CA ALA A 194 -10.76 0.54 -11.74
C ALA A 194 -9.29 1.01 -11.68
N ILE A 195 -8.42 0.25 -11.02
CA ILE A 195 -6.98 0.55 -10.97
C ILE A 195 -6.37 0.58 -12.38
N LYS A 196 -6.73 -0.35 -13.27
CA LYS A 196 -6.23 -0.35 -14.66
C LYS A 196 -6.70 0.86 -15.47
N MET A 197 -7.88 1.42 -15.17
CA MET A 197 -8.36 2.64 -15.83
C MET A 197 -7.65 3.91 -15.34
N LEU A 198 -7.08 3.86 -14.12
CA LEU A 198 -6.35 4.96 -13.49
C LEU A 198 -4.84 4.93 -13.71
N SER A 199 -4.31 3.80 -14.19
CA SER A 199 -2.90 3.57 -14.52
C SER A 199 -2.57 3.90 -15.97
#